data_AF-A0A7J3JBR8-F1
#
_entry.id   AF-A0A7J3JBR8-F1
#
_cell.length_a   1.000
_cell.length_b   1.000
_cell.length_c   1.000
_cell.angle_alpha   90.00
_cell.angle_beta   90.00
_cell.angle_gamma   90.00
#
_symmetry.space_group_name_H-M   'P 1'
#
loop_
_entity.id
_entity.type
_entity.pdbx_description
1 polymer ?
#
loop_
_entity_poly.entity_id
_entity_poly.type
_entity_poly.pdbx_seq_one_letter_code
_entity_poly.pdbx_strand_id
1 'polypeptide(L)'
;MIVKRNFNPIKVIQYVKTELAFAVIITVAVFALHKQNITAVTLPFSISAILGSALAIFIAFRNNSSYSRWWEARTLWGGIINSSRVLARLIITFTDSHSHQQNYDKERSEQFKKEMIYKVIAWAHALRLHLRKQDNWHELKPFLSVQEFEQLEKSQNKPNYLHLISGKKIYEAMANGTLGGFDSFQMEGQLLALANYQGGCERIKNTPLLRQYDFFTRVFLYTFMLLLPFSLIGDFTKMNIDYLMIPVSVIISFVFAIIGKVGEVNEDPFENRITDVPLTAMCNTIERDLREMLGENDLPKKLEAENGFLY
;
A
#
# COMPACT_ATOMS: atom_id res chain seq x y z
N MET A 1 1.82 6.19 4.26
CA MET A 1 0.52 6.86 4.52
C MET A 1 0.70 8.30 5.01
N ILE A 2 0.02 9.25 4.36
CA ILE A 2 0.01 10.65 4.76
C ILE A 2 -0.97 10.83 5.92
N VAL A 3 -0.47 11.27 7.07
CA VAL A 3 -1.27 11.59 8.27
C VAL A 3 -1.42 13.10 8.47
N LYS A 4 -0.57 13.88 7.78
CA LYS A 4 -0.60 15.35 7.82
C LYS A 4 -1.92 15.90 7.28
N ARG A 5 -2.59 16.75 8.07
CA ARG A 5 -3.83 17.45 7.68
C ARG A 5 -3.58 18.66 6.77
N ASN A 6 -2.46 19.36 6.93
CA ASN A 6 -2.10 20.54 6.13
C ASN A 6 -1.24 20.13 4.93
N PHE A 7 -1.86 20.10 3.75
CA PHE A 7 -1.23 19.69 2.50
C PHE A 7 -0.67 20.90 1.75
N ASN A 8 0.61 20.84 1.33
CA ASN A 8 1.22 21.93 0.56
C ASN A 8 1.11 21.63 -0.95
N PRO A 9 0.30 22.38 -1.71
CA PRO A 9 0.11 22.14 -3.15
C PRO A 9 1.39 22.30 -3.97
N ILE A 10 2.36 23.10 -3.51
CA ILE A 10 3.65 23.30 -4.20
C ILE A 10 4.46 21.99 -4.21
N LYS A 11 4.35 21.15 -3.17
CA LYS A 11 5.02 19.86 -3.15
C LYS A 11 4.45 18.87 -4.16
N VAL A 12 3.19 19.05 -4.57
CA VAL A 12 2.53 18.19 -5.57
C VAL A 12 3.07 18.44 -6.97
N ILE A 13 3.48 19.67 -7.27
CA ILE A 13 4.04 20.06 -8.56
C ILE A 13 5.21 19.16 -8.95
N GLN A 14 6.01 18.70 -7.98
CA GLN A 14 7.13 17.80 -8.22
C GLN A 14 6.71 16.44 -8.84
N TYR A 15 5.50 15.98 -8.57
CA TYR A 15 4.96 14.71 -9.08
C TYR A 15 4.36 14.83 -10.48
N VAL A 16 4.05 16.04 -10.94
CA VAL A 16 3.44 16.34 -12.25
C VAL A 16 4.32 17.28 -13.10
N LYS A 17 5.61 17.37 -12.77
CA LYS A 17 6.54 18.32 -13.40
C LYS A 17 6.69 18.09 -14.90
N THR A 18 6.61 16.84 -15.36
CA THR A 18 6.76 16.47 -16.77
C THR A 18 5.55 16.91 -17.57
N GLU A 19 4.35 16.64 -17.04
CA GLU A 19 3.06 17.04 -17.59
C GLU A 19 2.94 18.56 -17.65
N LEU A 20 3.37 19.25 -16.59
CA LEU A 20 3.39 20.71 -16.54
C LEU A 20 4.39 21.33 -17.52
N ALA A 21 5.60 20.78 -17.60
CA ALA A 21 6.59 21.26 -18.56
C ALA A 21 6.06 21.11 -20.00
N PHE A 22 5.45 19.97 -20.31
CA PHE A 22 4.79 19.74 -21.59
C PHE A 22 3.69 20.77 -21.85
N ALA A 23 2.77 20.99 -20.90
CA ALA A 23 1.69 21.96 -21.03
C ALA A 23 2.24 23.38 -21.27
N VAL A 24 3.24 23.82 -20.49
CA VAL A 24 3.87 25.15 -20.65
C VAL A 24 4.51 25.28 -22.03
N ILE A 25 5.30 24.29 -22.47
CA ILE A 25 5.99 24.33 -23.77
C ILE A 25 4.98 24.45 -24.92
N ILE A 26 3.95 23.61 -24.94
CA ILE A 26 2.93 23.65 -26.00
C ILE A 26 2.16 24.97 -25.97
N THR A 27 1.72 25.39 -24.78
CA THR A 27 0.96 26.63 -24.63
C THR A 27 1.76 27.85 -25.08
N VAL A 28 3.06 27.94 -24.74
CA VAL A 28 3.94 29.02 -25.21
C VAL A 28 4.17 28.94 -26.71
N ALA A 29 4.37 27.74 -27.27
CA ALA A 29 4.54 27.54 -28.70
C ALA A 29 3.30 28.01 -29.49
N VAL A 30 2.10 27.64 -29.05
CA VAL A 30 0.84 28.07 -29.67
C VAL A 30 0.67 29.59 -29.57
N PHE A 31 0.98 30.17 -28.42
CA PHE A 31 0.94 31.63 -28.25
C PHE A 31 1.91 32.35 -29.21
N ALA A 32 3.13 31.85 -29.35
CA ALA A 32 4.13 32.40 -30.26
C ALA A 32 3.71 32.30 -31.73
N LEU A 33 3.17 31.14 -32.16
CA LEU A 33 2.62 30.95 -33.51
C LEU A 33 1.46 31.92 -33.79
N HIS A 34 0.59 32.14 -32.82
CA HIS A 34 -0.50 33.09 -32.94
C HIS A 34 0.00 34.53 -33.14
N LYS A 35 1.03 34.95 -32.40
CA LYS A 35 1.66 36.28 -32.57
C LYS A 35 2.34 36.47 -33.93
N GLN A 36 2.71 35.39 -34.62
CA GLN A 36 3.22 35.43 -35.99
C GLN A 36 2.10 35.50 -37.06
N ASN A 37 0.85 35.78 -36.66
CA ASN A 37 -0.33 35.81 -37.54
C ASN A 37 -0.63 34.49 -38.27
N ILE A 38 -0.14 33.36 -37.74
CA ILE A 38 -0.50 32.03 -38.24
C ILE A 38 -1.87 31.66 -37.63
N THR A 39 -2.93 32.26 -38.17
CA THR A 39 -4.32 32.13 -37.65
C THR A 39 -5.02 30.85 -38.06
N ALA A 40 -4.44 30.06 -38.98
CA ALA A 40 -4.90 28.73 -39.40
C ALA A 40 -4.83 27.65 -38.29
N VAL A 41 -4.52 28.06 -37.07
CA VAL A 41 -4.16 27.24 -35.92
C VAL A 41 -5.28 27.25 -34.85
N THR A 42 -6.38 27.95 -35.08
CA THR A 42 -7.50 28.01 -34.12
C THR A 42 -8.41 26.78 -34.26
N LEU A 43 -8.68 26.11 -33.14
CA LEU A 43 -9.66 25.02 -33.08
C LEU A 43 -10.91 25.47 -32.31
N PRO A 44 -12.10 24.95 -32.65
CA PRO A 44 -13.29 25.16 -31.83
C PRO A 44 -13.09 24.66 -30.39
N PHE A 45 -13.56 25.42 -29.41
CA PHE A 45 -13.50 25.03 -27.98
C PHE A 45 -14.23 23.71 -27.70
N SER A 46 -15.28 23.40 -28.47
CA SER A 46 -16.07 22.17 -28.34
C SER A 46 -15.23 20.89 -28.44
N ILE A 47 -14.13 20.89 -29.21
CA ILE A 47 -13.23 19.73 -29.34
C ILE A 47 -12.55 19.45 -28.00
N SER A 48 -11.94 20.48 -27.40
CA SER A 48 -11.30 20.36 -26.09
C SER A 48 -12.32 20.10 -24.97
N ALA A 49 -13.53 20.66 -25.06
CA ALA A 49 -14.58 20.38 -24.09
C ALA A 49 -14.99 18.91 -24.09
N ILE A 50 -15.26 18.31 -25.26
CA ILE A 50 -15.61 16.89 -25.39
C ILE A 50 -14.48 15.99 -24.89
N LEU A 51 -13.24 16.28 -25.31
CA LEU A 51 -12.07 15.51 -24.85
C LEU A 51 -11.84 15.65 -23.34
N GLY A 52 -11.99 16.85 -22.79
CA GLY A 52 -11.87 17.11 -21.37
C GLY A 52 -12.93 16.38 -20.54
N SER A 53 -14.19 16.37 -21.00
CA SER A 53 -15.27 15.60 -20.37
C SER A 53 -15.00 14.10 -20.41
N ALA A 54 -14.56 13.56 -21.56
CA ALA A 54 -14.18 12.15 -21.67
C ALA A 54 -13.01 11.81 -20.74
N LEU A 55 -11.95 12.62 -20.76
CA LEU A 55 -10.77 12.45 -19.90
C LEU A 55 -11.15 12.48 -18.41
N ALA A 56 -12.03 13.39 -17.99
CA ALA A 56 -12.50 13.48 -16.61
C ALA A 56 -13.18 12.18 -16.16
N ILE A 57 -14.04 11.61 -17.01
CA ILE A 57 -14.72 10.33 -16.74
C ILE A 57 -13.70 9.19 -16.62
N PHE A 58 -12.76 9.08 -17.56
CA PHE A 58 -11.71 8.06 -17.54
C PHE A 58 -10.85 8.12 -16.26
N ILE A 59 -10.42 9.32 -15.89
CA ILE A 59 -9.65 9.55 -14.67
C ILE A 59 -10.49 9.18 -13.44
N ALA A 60 -11.77 9.56 -13.39
CA ALA A 60 -12.64 9.24 -12.27
C ALA A 60 -12.78 7.73 -12.05
N PHE A 61 -13.03 6.96 -13.12
CA PHE A 61 -13.10 5.51 -13.03
C PHE A 61 -11.79 4.88 -12.56
N ARG A 62 -10.66 5.32 -13.14
CA ARG A 62 -9.33 4.84 -12.73
C ARG A 62 -9.06 5.13 -11.26
N ASN A 63 -9.31 6.36 -10.81
CA ASN A 63 -9.08 6.77 -9.44
C ASN A 63 -9.93 5.98 -8.46
N ASN A 64 -11.19 5.70 -8.82
CA ASN A 64 -12.06 4.86 -8.01
C ASN A 64 -11.51 3.44 -7.88
N SER A 65 -11.06 2.83 -8.98
CA SER A 65 -10.45 1.50 -8.95
C SER A 65 -9.15 1.45 -8.14
N SER A 66 -8.26 2.45 -8.31
CA SER A 66 -7.03 2.56 -7.50
C SER A 66 -7.33 2.74 -6.02
N TYR A 67 -8.31 3.57 -5.69
CA TYR A 67 -8.73 3.78 -4.30
C TYR A 67 -9.30 2.50 -3.68
N SER A 68 -10.16 1.77 -4.39
CA SER A 68 -10.69 0.48 -3.93
C SER A 68 -9.58 -0.53 -3.62
N ARG A 69 -8.54 -0.62 -4.49
CA ARG A 69 -7.37 -1.48 -4.26
C ARG A 69 -6.60 -1.08 -3.00
N TRP A 70 -6.33 0.23 -2.84
CA TRP A 70 -5.65 0.76 -1.66
C TRP A 70 -6.45 0.47 -0.37
N TRP A 71 -7.76 0.67 -0.41
CA TRP A 71 -8.65 0.42 0.72
C TRP A 71 -8.74 -1.07 1.07
N GLU A 72 -8.80 -1.94 0.06
CA GLU A 72 -8.75 -3.39 0.24
C GLU A 72 -7.43 -3.81 0.92
N ALA A 73 -6.28 -3.33 0.44
CA ALA A 73 -4.98 -3.57 1.06
C ALA A 73 -4.94 -3.12 2.53
N ARG A 74 -5.46 -1.92 2.83
CA ARG A 74 -5.56 -1.40 4.20
C ARG A 74 -6.47 -2.27 5.09
N THR A 75 -7.55 -2.80 4.52
CA THR A 75 -8.52 -3.65 5.22
C THR A 75 -7.92 -5.01 5.55
N LEU A 76 -7.25 -5.65 4.58
CA LEU A 76 -6.54 -6.92 4.76
C LEU A 76 -5.50 -6.83 5.88
N TRP A 77 -4.68 -5.77 5.88
CA TRP A 77 -3.71 -5.55 6.96
C TRP A 77 -4.35 -5.22 8.31
N GLY A 78 -5.55 -4.62 8.33
CA GLY A 78 -6.36 -4.51 9.56
C GLY A 78 -6.80 -5.88 10.08
N GLY A 79 -7.21 -6.78 9.18
CA GLY A 79 -7.52 -8.18 9.48
C GLY A 79 -6.32 -8.93 10.06
N ILE A 80 -5.13 -8.72 9.47
CA ILE A 80 -3.87 -9.30 9.95
C ILE A 80 -3.57 -8.89 11.39
N ILE A 81 -3.69 -7.60 11.73
CA ILE A 81 -3.48 -7.11 13.11
C ILE A 81 -4.45 -7.82 14.06
N ASN A 82 -5.74 -7.86 13.71
CA ASN A 82 -6.77 -8.45 14.56
C ASN A 82 -6.55 -9.96 14.77
N SER A 83 -6.35 -10.72 13.69
CA SER A 83 -6.12 -12.17 13.78
C SER A 83 -4.80 -12.50 14.48
N SER A 84 -3.76 -11.66 14.35
CA SER A 84 -2.51 -11.84 15.11
C SER A 84 -2.74 -11.71 16.62
N ARG A 85 -3.50 -10.69 17.06
CA ARG A 85 -3.87 -10.51 18.49
C ARG A 85 -4.73 -11.65 19.00
N VAL A 86 -5.70 -12.10 18.20
CA VAL A 86 -6.56 -13.24 18.57
C VAL A 86 -5.73 -14.51 18.70
N LEU A 87 -4.87 -14.81 17.72
CA LEU A 87 -3.99 -15.98 17.77
C LEU A 87 -3.06 -15.95 18.98
N ALA A 88 -2.44 -14.80 19.28
CA ALA A 88 -1.60 -14.63 20.48
C ALA A 88 -2.38 -14.87 21.77
N ARG A 89 -3.60 -14.34 21.87
CA ARG A 89 -4.49 -14.60 23.02
C ARG A 89 -4.76 -16.09 23.16
N LEU A 90 -5.13 -16.78 22.07
CA LEU A 90 -5.41 -18.22 22.09
C LEU A 90 -4.18 -19.03 22.52
N ILE A 91 -3.00 -18.71 21.97
CA ILE A 91 -1.73 -19.35 22.34
C ILE A 91 -1.51 -19.26 23.86
N ILE A 92 -1.66 -18.06 24.44
CA ILE A 92 -1.45 -17.86 25.87
C ILE A 92 -2.52 -18.58 26.69
N THR A 93 -3.80 -18.29 26.44
CA THR A 93 -4.89 -18.75 27.30
C THR A 93 -5.09 -20.26 27.24
N PHE A 94 -4.85 -20.90 26.08
CA PHE A 94 -4.97 -22.35 25.96
C PHE A 94 -3.78 -23.06 26.61
N THR A 95 -2.58 -22.53 26.47
CA THR A 95 -1.42 -23.08 27.18
C THR A 95 -1.61 -22.97 28.70
N ASP A 96 -2.05 -21.82 29.20
CA ASP A 96 -2.24 -21.57 30.64
C ASP A 96 -3.40 -22.38 31.23
N SER A 97 -4.45 -22.67 30.44
CA SER A 97 -5.59 -23.48 30.90
C SER A 97 -5.18 -24.91 31.24
N HIS A 98 -4.05 -25.40 30.72
CA HIS A 98 -3.53 -26.74 30.97
C HIS A 98 -2.68 -26.82 32.25
N SER A 99 -2.49 -25.72 32.98
CA SER A 99 -1.70 -25.66 34.23
C SER A 99 -2.15 -26.60 35.35
N HIS A 100 -3.40 -27.08 35.30
CA HIS A 100 -3.96 -28.02 36.27
C HIS A 100 -3.68 -29.49 35.95
N GLN A 101 -3.14 -29.79 34.76
CA GLN A 101 -2.88 -31.17 34.33
C GLN A 101 -1.60 -31.73 34.97
N GLN A 102 -1.57 -33.05 35.22
CA GLN A 102 -0.42 -33.69 35.86
C GLN A 102 0.87 -33.65 35.02
N ASN A 103 0.74 -33.60 33.70
CA ASN A 103 1.85 -33.50 32.74
C ASN A 103 2.22 -32.04 32.39
N TYR A 104 1.68 -31.06 33.12
CA TYR A 104 1.99 -29.66 32.91
C TYR A 104 3.44 -29.36 33.28
N ASP A 105 4.16 -28.79 32.33
CA ASP A 105 5.50 -28.26 32.52
C ASP A 105 5.45 -26.77 32.24
N LYS A 106 5.79 -25.97 33.27
CA LYS A 106 5.76 -24.51 33.19
C LYS A 106 6.80 -23.98 32.20
N GLU A 107 8.03 -24.50 32.24
CA GLU A 107 9.12 -24.01 31.39
C GLU A 107 8.81 -24.31 29.92
N ARG A 108 8.38 -25.54 29.61
CA ARG A 108 7.95 -25.94 28.27
C ARG A 108 6.80 -25.07 27.76
N SER A 109 5.84 -24.78 28.62
CA SER A 109 4.66 -23.95 28.31
C SER A 109 5.03 -22.50 28.01
N GLU A 110 5.88 -21.87 28.85
CA GLU A 110 6.38 -20.52 28.60
C GLU A 110 7.22 -20.45 27.31
N GLN A 111 8.06 -21.46 27.06
CA GLN A 111 8.85 -21.54 25.83
C GLN A 111 7.95 -21.62 24.60
N PHE A 112 6.92 -22.48 24.62
CA PHE A 112 5.95 -22.60 23.52
C PHE A 112 5.23 -21.26 23.25
N LYS A 113 4.73 -20.60 24.29
CA LYS A 113 4.06 -19.29 24.17
C LYS A 113 4.97 -18.27 23.49
N LYS A 114 6.20 -18.12 23.99
CA LYS A 114 7.18 -17.18 23.44
C LYS A 114 7.52 -17.51 21.99
N GLU A 115 7.83 -18.77 21.71
CA GLU A 115 8.23 -19.24 20.39
C GLU A 115 7.14 -19.02 19.34
N MET A 116 5.89 -19.37 19.66
CA MET A 116 4.76 -19.20 18.75
C MET A 116 4.42 -17.74 18.52
N ILE A 117 4.43 -16.90 19.56
CA ILE A 117 4.16 -15.48 19.42
C ILE A 117 5.24 -14.80 18.57
N TYR A 118 6.51 -15.14 18.79
CA TYR A 118 7.61 -14.62 17.98
C TYR A 118 7.48 -15.06 16.51
N LYS A 119 7.02 -16.29 16.23
CA LYS A 119 6.72 -16.74 14.86
C LYS A 119 5.61 -15.92 14.19
N VAL A 120 4.56 -15.51 14.91
CA VAL A 120 3.50 -14.63 14.38
C VAL A 120 4.08 -13.25 14.02
N ILE A 121 4.95 -12.70 14.88
CA ILE A 121 5.66 -11.44 14.63
C ILE A 121 6.58 -11.58 13.40
N ALA A 122 7.37 -12.65 13.33
CA ALA A 122 8.24 -12.97 12.21
C ALA A 122 7.43 -13.05 10.90
N TRP A 123 6.27 -13.70 10.94
CA TRP A 123 5.39 -13.82 9.77
C TRP A 123 4.88 -12.47 9.28
N ALA A 124 4.45 -11.58 10.19
CA ALA A 124 3.98 -10.25 9.81
C ALA A 124 5.10 -9.44 9.12
N HIS A 125 6.32 -9.45 9.68
CA HIS A 125 7.48 -8.78 9.07
C HIS A 125 7.90 -9.44 7.76
N ALA A 126 7.87 -10.77 7.67
CA ALA A 126 8.17 -11.50 6.46
C ALA A 126 7.19 -11.16 5.33
N LEU A 127 5.90 -11.06 5.63
CA LEU A 127 4.87 -10.67 4.66
C LEU A 127 5.10 -9.25 4.15
N ARG A 128 5.43 -8.30 5.03
CA ARG A 128 5.81 -6.94 4.63
C ARG A 128 7.00 -6.95 3.66
N LEU A 129 8.09 -7.65 4.02
CA LEU A 129 9.29 -7.74 3.18
C LEU A 129 8.97 -8.39 1.83
N HIS A 130 8.18 -9.46 1.84
CA HIS A 130 7.73 -10.18 0.66
C HIS A 130 6.93 -9.27 -0.30
N LEU A 131 5.92 -8.57 0.20
CA LEU A 131 5.09 -7.66 -0.61
C LEU A 131 5.88 -6.46 -1.13
N ARG A 132 6.88 -5.98 -0.37
CA ARG A 132 7.77 -4.88 -0.77
C ARG A 132 8.95 -5.32 -1.63
N LYS A 133 9.15 -6.63 -1.84
CA LYS A 133 10.33 -7.20 -2.51
C LYS A 133 11.65 -6.69 -1.90
N GLN A 134 11.70 -6.65 -0.57
CA GLN A 134 12.89 -6.25 0.19
C GLN A 134 13.67 -7.49 0.64
N ASP A 135 14.99 -7.45 0.49
CA ASP A 135 15.87 -8.58 0.81
C ASP A 135 16.43 -8.58 2.25
N ASN A 136 15.99 -7.63 3.10
CA ASN A 136 16.46 -7.52 4.48
C ASN A 136 15.81 -8.57 5.41
N TRP A 137 15.95 -9.85 5.06
CA TRP A 137 15.41 -10.98 5.83
C TRP A 137 16.05 -11.12 7.22
N HIS A 138 17.22 -10.50 7.42
CA HIS A 138 17.95 -10.50 8.68
C HIS A 138 17.12 -9.92 9.85
N GLU A 139 16.14 -9.07 9.58
CA GLU A 139 15.18 -8.55 10.57
C GLU A 139 14.37 -9.67 11.27
N LEU A 140 14.31 -10.87 10.68
CA LEU A 140 13.58 -12.01 11.25
C LEU A 140 14.39 -12.83 12.25
N LYS A 141 15.72 -12.68 12.28
CA LYS A 141 16.62 -13.46 13.15
C LYS A 141 16.26 -13.40 14.64
N PRO A 142 15.85 -12.26 15.23
CA PRO A 142 15.48 -12.21 16.65
C PRO A 142 14.26 -13.06 17.02
N PHE A 143 13.44 -13.42 16.03
CA PHE A 143 12.15 -14.08 16.24
C PHE A 143 12.16 -15.58 15.93
N LEU A 144 13.25 -16.09 15.35
CA LEU A 144 13.37 -17.46 14.86
C LEU A 144 14.61 -18.13 15.43
N SER A 145 14.57 -19.45 15.60
CA SER A 145 15.80 -20.20 15.85
C SER A 145 16.72 -20.17 14.63
N VAL A 146 18.02 -20.40 14.85
CA VAL A 146 19.03 -20.42 13.76
C VAL A 146 18.64 -21.40 12.66
N GLN A 147 18.19 -22.60 13.05
CA GLN A 147 17.77 -23.65 12.12
C GLN A 147 16.54 -23.24 11.30
N GLU A 148 15.54 -22.62 11.93
CA GLU A 148 14.35 -22.15 11.23
C GLU A 148 14.67 -21.03 10.25
N PHE A 149 15.57 -20.13 10.64
CA PHE A 149 16.01 -19.04 9.78
C PHE A 149 16.76 -19.55 8.54
N GLU A 150 17.69 -20.49 8.69
CA GLU A 150 18.43 -21.09 7.57
C GLU A 150 17.50 -21.80 6.57
N GLN A 151 16.44 -22.47 7.06
CA GLN A 151 15.45 -23.11 6.20
C GLN A 151 14.50 -22.08 5.55
N LEU A 152 14.17 -21.01 6.27
CA LEU A 152 13.39 -19.90 5.71
C LEU A 152 14.13 -19.25 4.54
N GLU A 153 15.44 -19.02 4.63
CA GLU A 153 16.21 -18.43 3.53
C GLU A 153 16.11 -19.25 2.24
N LYS A 154 16.11 -20.58 2.35
CA LYS A 154 15.97 -21.54 1.24
C LYS A 154 14.55 -21.59 0.65
N SER A 155 13.55 -21.09 1.37
CA SER A 155 12.16 -21.13 0.93
C SER A 155 11.83 -20.04 -0.10
N GLN A 156 10.98 -20.38 -1.07
CA GLN A 156 10.51 -19.46 -2.11
C GLN A 156 9.47 -18.47 -1.55
N ASN A 157 8.41 -18.99 -0.92
CA ASN A 157 7.42 -18.19 -0.20
C ASN A 157 7.71 -18.25 1.31
N LYS A 158 8.53 -17.29 1.78
CA LYS A 158 9.00 -17.19 3.17
C LYS A 158 7.85 -17.00 4.18
N PRO A 159 6.85 -16.13 3.95
CA PRO A 159 5.67 -16.06 4.81
C PRO A 159 4.90 -17.39 4.90
N ASN A 160 4.68 -18.07 3.77
CA ASN A 160 3.98 -19.36 3.79
C ASN A 160 4.77 -20.46 4.52
N TYR A 161 6.10 -20.44 4.43
CA TYR A 161 6.94 -21.33 5.24
C TYR A 161 6.74 -21.12 6.75
N LEU A 162 6.56 -19.87 7.19
CA LEU A 162 6.29 -19.55 8.60
C LEU A 162 4.93 -20.11 9.07
N HIS A 163 3.92 -20.17 8.21
CA HIS A 163 2.67 -20.88 8.51
C HIS A 163 2.90 -22.38 8.71
N LEU A 164 3.67 -23.01 7.82
CA LEU A 164 3.97 -24.44 7.91
C LEU A 164 4.67 -24.82 9.23
N ILE A 165 5.69 -24.05 9.63
CA ILE A 165 6.39 -24.35 10.89
C ILE A 165 5.51 -24.04 12.11
N SER A 166 4.64 -23.03 12.04
CA SER A 166 3.67 -22.72 13.10
C SER A 166 2.68 -23.88 13.30
N GLY A 167 2.16 -24.44 12.20
CA GLY A 167 1.30 -25.62 12.25
C GLY A 167 2.01 -26.84 12.84
N LYS A 168 3.25 -27.13 12.42
CA LYS A 168 4.05 -28.23 13.00
C LYS A 168 4.24 -28.07 14.51
N LYS A 169 4.54 -26.84 14.97
CA LYS A 169 4.72 -26.54 16.40
C LYS A 169 3.45 -26.73 17.22
N ILE A 170 2.28 -26.42 16.67
CA ILE A 170 1.00 -26.71 17.32
C ILE A 170 0.85 -28.22 17.54
N TYR A 171 1.10 -29.05 16.52
CA TYR A 171 1.00 -30.50 16.67
C TYR A 171 2.07 -31.12 17.59
N GLU A 172 3.28 -30.57 17.62
CA GLU A 172 4.31 -30.94 18.60
C GLU A 172 3.85 -30.64 20.04
N ALA A 173 3.23 -29.47 20.26
CA ALA A 173 2.67 -29.08 21.55
C ALA A 173 1.46 -29.92 21.97
N MET A 174 0.69 -30.43 21.01
CA MET A 174 -0.35 -31.42 21.31
C MET A 174 0.25 -32.76 21.74
N ALA A 175 1.27 -33.24 21.02
CA ALA A 175 1.89 -34.53 21.28
C ALA A 175 2.57 -34.60 22.66
N ASN A 176 3.09 -33.47 23.15
CA ASN A 176 3.74 -33.40 24.47
C ASN A 176 2.78 -32.94 25.60
N GLY A 177 1.52 -32.64 25.28
CA GLY A 177 0.49 -32.24 26.24
C GLY A 177 0.52 -30.77 26.68
N THR A 178 1.27 -29.90 26.01
CA THR A 178 1.17 -28.44 26.19
C THR A 178 -0.14 -27.88 25.64
N LEU A 179 -0.72 -28.50 24.62
CA LEU A 179 -2.04 -28.16 24.07
C LEU A 179 -2.97 -29.37 24.03
N GLY A 180 -4.27 -29.11 24.09
CA GLY A 180 -5.33 -30.09 23.88
C GLY A 180 -5.76 -30.23 22.41
N GLY A 181 -6.52 -31.30 22.14
CA GLY A 181 -7.14 -31.58 20.85
C GLY A 181 -7.96 -30.40 20.29
N PHE A 182 -8.87 -29.87 21.11
CA PHE A 182 -9.76 -28.79 20.70
C PHE A 182 -9.02 -27.47 20.47
N ASP A 183 -8.02 -27.14 21.30
CA ASP A 183 -7.24 -25.90 21.18
C ASP A 183 -6.63 -25.72 19.78
N SER A 184 -6.08 -26.82 19.24
CA SER A 184 -5.48 -26.83 17.90
C SER A 184 -6.47 -26.45 16.81
N PHE A 185 -7.73 -26.90 16.92
CA PHE A 185 -8.78 -26.60 15.96
C PHE A 185 -9.13 -25.10 15.96
N GLN A 186 -9.21 -24.47 17.13
CA GLN A 186 -9.45 -23.02 17.19
C GLN A 186 -8.23 -22.19 16.73
N MET A 187 -7.01 -22.64 17.02
CA MET A 187 -5.80 -21.96 16.54
C MET A 187 -5.65 -22.05 15.02
N GLU A 188 -5.94 -23.22 14.43
CA GLU A 188 -5.90 -23.43 12.97
C GLU A 188 -6.87 -22.50 12.25
N GLY A 189 -8.04 -22.23 12.83
CA GLY A 189 -8.97 -21.24 12.30
C GLY A 189 -8.37 -19.82 12.16
N GLN A 190 -7.47 -19.43 13.06
CA GLN A 190 -6.75 -18.15 12.93
C GLN A 190 -5.59 -18.23 11.94
N LEU A 191 -4.87 -19.36 11.85
CA LEU A 191 -3.85 -19.56 10.82
C LEU A 191 -4.46 -19.50 9.41
N LEU A 192 -5.63 -20.10 9.21
CA LEU A 192 -6.41 -19.99 7.97
C LEU A 192 -6.78 -18.54 7.66
N ALA A 193 -7.24 -17.77 8.66
CA ALA A 193 -7.57 -16.36 8.46
C ALA A 193 -6.35 -15.54 8.01
N LEU A 194 -5.19 -15.74 8.66
CA LEU A 194 -3.94 -15.10 8.27
C LEU A 194 -3.49 -15.49 6.86
N ALA A 195 -3.60 -16.78 6.50
CA ALA A 195 -3.29 -17.27 5.15
C ALA A 195 -4.21 -16.64 4.09
N ASN A 196 -5.50 -16.49 4.37
CA ASN A 196 -6.45 -15.81 3.48
C ASN A 196 -6.08 -14.33 3.28
N TYR A 197 -5.66 -13.63 4.34
CA TYR A 197 -5.20 -12.24 4.22
C TYR A 197 -3.90 -12.14 3.41
N GLN A 198 -2.94 -13.07 3.62
CA GLN A 198 -1.73 -13.15 2.81
C GLN A 198 -2.09 -13.34 1.32
N GLY A 199 -2.95 -14.31 0.99
CA GLY A 199 -3.37 -14.55 -0.38
C GLY A 199 -4.08 -13.34 -1.00
N GLY A 200 -4.88 -12.60 -0.22
CA GLY A 200 -5.47 -11.33 -0.64
C GLY A 200 -4.42 -10.27 -0.97
N CYS A 201 -3.40 -10.10 -0.12
CA CYS A 201 -2.31 -9.16 -0.35
C CYS A 201 -1.47 -9.55 -1.57
N GLU A 202 -1.13 -10.83 -1.73
CA GLU A 202 -0.42 -11.36 -2.90
C GLU A 202 -1.22 -11.13 -4.19
N ARG A 203 -2.55 -11.34 -4.17
CA ARG A 203 -3.43 -11.03 -5.31
C ARG A 203 -3.37 -9.54 -5.67
N ILE A 204 -3.44 -8.63 -4.70
CA ILE A 204 -3.32 -7.19 -4.97
C ILE A 204 -1.96 -6.86 -5.60
N LYS A 205 -0.88 -7.43 -5.05
CA LYS A 205 0.50 -7.19 -5.53
C LYS A 205 0.76 -7.74 -6.93
N ASN A 206 0.26 -8.94 -7.23
CA ASN A 206 0.59 -9.67 -8.45
C ASN A 206 -0.41 -9.43 -9.59
N THR A 207 -1.59 -8.88 -9.29
CA THR A 207 -2.61 -8.53 -10.29
C THR A 207 -2.72 -7.00 -10.39
N PRO A 208 -1.91 -6.33 -11.22
CA PRO A 208 -2.00 -4.87 -11.44
C PRO A 208 -3.33 -4.50 -12.11
N LEU A 209 -3.71 -3.21 -12.12
CA LEU A 209 -4.83 -2.79 -12.95
C LEU A 209 -4.52 -3.06 -14.42
N LEU A 210 -5.57 -3.18 -15.23
CA LEU A 210 -5.46 -3.39 -16.66
C LEU A 210 -4.57 -2.30 -17.27
N ARG A 211 -3.41 -2.68 -17.80
CA ARG A 211 -2.40 -1.76 -18.37
C ARG A 211 -2.96 -0.84 -19.46
N GLN A 212 -4.02 -1.28 -20.14
CA GLN A 212 -4.73 -0.47 -21.13
C GLN A 212 -5.33 0.80 -20.49
N TYR A 213 -5.88 0.72 -19.29
CA TYR A 213 -6.43 1.90 -18.60
C TYR A 213 -5.34 2.93 -18.32
N ASP A 214 -4.20 2.50 -17.77
CA ASP A 214 -3.08 3.40 -17.50
C ASP A 214 -2.53 4.03 -18.79
N PHE A 215 -2.31 3.23 -19.85
CA PHE A 215 -1.84 3.73 -21.13
C PHE A 215 -2.80 4.74 -21.76
N PHE A 216 -4.08 4.38 -21.92
CA PHE A 216 -5.05 5.26 -22.58
C PHE A 216 -5.35 6.51 -21.77
N THR A 217 -5.39 6.44 -20.43
CA THR A 217 -5.53 7.65 -19.59
C THR A 217 -4.36 8.62 -19.81
N ARG A 218 -3.12 8.14 -19.90
CA ARG A 218 -1.96 8.99 -20.21
C ARG A 218 -2.06 9.58 -21.61
N VAL A 219 -2.39 8.77 -22.63
CA VAL A 219 -2.55 9.24 -24.01
C VAL A 219 -3.63 10.33 -24.11
N PHE A 220 -4.78 10.14 -23.47
CA PHE A 220 -5.84 11.15 -23.45
C PHE A 220 -5.42 12.42 -22.71
N LEU A 221 -4.67 12.30 -21.60
CA LEU A 221 -4.15 13.46 -20.87
C LEU A 221 -3.22 14.30 -21.75
N TYR A 222 -2.22 13.68 -22.39
CA TYR A 222 -1.27 14.39 -23.25
C TYR A 222 -1.94 14.95 -24.51
N THR A 223 -2.87 14.20 -25.12
CA THR A 223 -3.69 14.69 -26.25
C THR A 223 -4.52 15.91 -25.86
N PHE A 224 -5.15 15.88 -24.69
CA PHE A 224 -5.91 17.01 -24.17
C PHE A 224 -5.01 18.23 -23.92
N MET A 225 -3.87 18.07 -23.24
CA MET A 225 -2.90 19.15 -23.00
C MET A 225 -2.36 19.74 -24.30
N LEU A 226 -2.18 18.90 -25.34
CA LEU A 226 -1.75 19.34 -26.65
C LEU A 226 -2.80 20.23 -27.31
N LEU A 227 -4.06 19.82 -27.33
CA LEU A 227 -5.15 20.50 -28.06
C LEU A 227 -5.72 21.72 -27.33
N LEU A 228 -5.66 21.72 -26.00
CA LEU A 228 -6.22 22.78 -25.15
C LEU A 228 -5.80 24.20 -25.57
N PRO A 229 -4.51 24.55 -25.74
CA PRO A 229 -4.12 25.91 -26.11
C PRO A 229 -4.61 26.33 -27.51
N PHE A 230 -4.72 25.41 -28.47
CA PHE A 230 -5.27 25.67 -29.80
C PHE A 230 -6.76 26.01 -29.75
N SER A 231 -7.49 25.40 -28.81
CA SER A 231 -8.90 25.69 -28.56
C SER A 231 -9.13 26.99 -27.80
N LEU A 232 -8.24 27.34 -26.86
CA LEU A 232 -8.41 28.54 -26.04
C LEU A 232 -8.01 29.83 -26.77
N ILE A 233 -6.93 29.81 -27.56
CA ILE A 233 -6.37 31.03 -28.15
C ILE A 233 -7.41 31.86 -28.91
N GLY A 234 -8.27 31.21 -29.72
CA GLY A 234 -9.28 31.92 -30.51
C GLY A 234 -10.30 32.69 -29.68
N ASP A 235 -10.70 32.16 -28.52
CA ASP A 235 -11.68 32.81 -27.65
C ASP A 235 -11.05 33.92 -26.80
N PHE A 236 -9.81 33.73 -26.32
CA PHE A 236 -9.06 34.79 -25.63
C PHE A 236 -8.72 35.96 -26.55
N THR A 237 -8.43 35.70 -27.84
CA THR A 237 -8.22 36.75 -28.85
C THR A 237 -9.48 37.58 -29.10
N LYS A 238 -10.67 36.95 -29.18
CA LYS A 238 -11.94 37.69 -29.33
C LYS A 238 -12.23 38.63 -28.15
N MET A 239 -11.71 38.28 -26.97
CA MET A 239 -11.85 39.09 -25.75
C MET A 239 -10.72 40.12 -25.56
N ASN A 240 -9.78 40.25 -26.52
CA ASN A 240 -8.59 41.11 -26.45
C ASN A 240 -7.67 40.83 -25.24
N ILE A 241 -7.63 39.59 -24.74
CA ILE A 241 -6.86 39.17 -23.55
C ILE A 241 -5.99 37.94 -23.82
N ASP A 242 -5.33 37.89 -24.98
CA ASP A 242 -4.54 36.74 -25.46
C ASP A 242 -3.55 36.19 -24.41
N TYR A 243 -2.91 37.07 -23.64
CA TYR A 243 -1.89 36.69 -22.65
C TYR A 243 -2.43 35.79 -21.54
N LEU A 244 -3.73 35.88 -21.22
CA LEU A 244 -4.36 35.09 -20.17
C LEU A 244 -4.57 33.62 -20.58
N MET A 245 -4.46 33.30 -21.88
CA MET A 245 -4.50 31.93 -22.37
C MET A 245 -3.41 31.06 -21.73
N ILE A 246 -2.19 31.61 -21.54
CA ILE A 246 -1.06 30.87 -20.98
C ILE A 246 -1.35 30.34 -19.58
N PRO A 247 -1.61 31.19 -18.56
CA PRO A 247 -1.87 30.71 -17.21
C PRO A 247 -3.13 29.84 -17.13
N VAL A 248 -4.17 30.12 -17.91
CA VAL A 248 -5.41 29.32 -17.88
C VAL A 248 -5.19 27.90 -18.42
N SER A 249 -4.49 27.76 -19.55
CA SER A 249 -4.17 26.45 -20.13
C SER A 249 -3.31 25.60 -19.18
N VAL A 250 -2.33 26.23 -18.53
CA VAL A 250 -1.45 25.55 -17.56
C VAL A 250 -2.23 25.12 -16.31
N ILE A 251 -3.12 25.97 -15.79
CA ILE A 251 -3.95 25.65 -14.61
C ILE A 251 -4.90 24.47 -14.91
N ILE A 252 -5.58 24.48 -16.06
CA ILE A 252 -6.47 23.37 -16.43
C ILE A 252 -5.66 22.08 -16.58
N SER A 253 -4.52 22.14 -17.28
CA SER A 253 -3.62 20.99 -17.46
C SER A 253 -3.11 20.46 -16.11
N PHE A 254 -2.77 21.35 -15.18
CA PHE A 254 -2.35 21.02 -13.82
C PHE A 254 -3.41 20.21 -13.07
N VAL A 255 -4.67 20.66 -13.13
CA VAL A 255 -5.79 19.98 -12.45
C VAL A 255 -5.94 18.55 -12.96
N PHE A 256 -6.00 18.37 -14.29
CA PHE A 256 -6.12 17.02 -14.87
C PHE A 256 -4.90 16.14 -14.59
N ALA A 257 -3.68 16.70 -14.64
CA ALA A 257 -2.46 15.97 -14.32
C ALA A 257 -2.43 15.48 -12.88
N ILE A 258 -2.78 16.33 -11.91
CA ILE A 258 -2.81 15.96 -10.49
C ILE A 258 -3.81 14.84 -10.25
N ILE A 259 -5.04 15.00 -10.74
CA ILE A 259 -6.09 14.02 -10.47
C ILE A 259 -5.70 12.67 -11.07
N GLY A 260 -5.13 12.66 -12.29
CA GLY A 260 -4.58 11.44 -12.89
C GLY A 260 -3.42 10.83 -12.08
N LYS A 261 -2.53 11.68 -11.54
CA LYS A 261 -1.38 11.23 -10.76
C LYS A 261 -1.77 10.59 -9.42
N VAL A 262 -2.82 11.11 -8.77
CA VAL A 262 -3.37 10.53 -7.53
C VAL A 262 -3.83 9.08 -7.74
N GLY A 263 -4.45 8.78 -8.89
CA GLY A 263 -4.83 7.41 -9.24
C GLY A 263 -3.63 6.49 -9.41
N GLU A 264 -2.59 6.97 -10.10
CA GLU A 264 -1.37 6.21 -10.36
C GLU A 264 -0.61 5.85 -9.07
N VAL A 265 -0.49 6.79 -8.12
CA VAL A 265 0.27 6.53 -6.89
C VAL A 265 -0.46 5.58 -5.93
N ASN A 266 -1.79 5.55 -5.95
CA ASN A 266 -2.60 4.68 -5.08
C ASN A 266 -2.85 3.28 -5.66
N GLU A 267 -2.49 3.06 -6.93
CA GLU A 267 -2.69 1.78 -7.63
C GLU A 267 -1.86 0.62 -7.03
N ASP A 268 -0.66 0.95 -6.53
CA ASP A 268 0.31 0.02 -5.97
C ASP A 268 0.52 0.29 -4.45
N PRO A 269 -0.30 -0.29 -3.56
CA PRO A 269 -0.31 0.09 -2.13
C PRO A 269 0.87 -0.46 -1.30
N PHE A 270 1.82 -1.18 -1.91
CA PHE A 270 2.89 -1.91 -1.24
C PHE A 270 4.30 -1.57 -1.77
N GLU A 271 4.51 -0.37 -2.32
CA GLU A 271 5.78 0.09 -2.91
C GLU A 271 6.63 0.93 -1.94
N ASN A 272 6.22 1.03 -0.67
CA ASN A 272 6.89 1.81 0.37
C ASN A 272 6.94 3.33 0.08
N ARG A 273 5.93 3.85 -0.63
CA ARG A 273 5.75 5.29 -0.87
C ARG A 273 5.00 5.96 0.28
N ILE A 274 5.06 7.29 0.33
CA ILE A 274 4.37 8.08 1.37
C ILE A 274 2.84 7.94 1.34
N THR A 275 2.25 7.56 0.21
CA THR A 275 0.80 7.34 0.02
C THR A 275 0.37 5.93 0.38
N ASP A 276 1.31 4.99 0.47
CA ASP A 276 1.03 3.57 0.61
C ASP A 276 0.54 3.21 2.01
N VAL A 277 0.05 1.98 2.13
CA VAL A 277 -0.34 1.41 3.43
C VAL A 277 0.92 1.33 4.31
N PRO A 278 0.87 1.81 5.58
CA PRO A 278 2.05 1.96 6.41
C PRO A 278 2.42 0.61 7.07
N LEU A 279 2.94 -0.31 6.27
CA LEU A 279 3.21 -1.68 6.70
C LEU A 279 4.24 -1.74 7.82
N THR A 280 5.23 -0.84 7.84
CA THR A 280 6.26 -0.83 8.90
C THR A 280 5.63 -0.53 10.25
N ALA A 281 4.78 0.50 10.33
CA ALA A 281 4.06 0.87 11.53
C ALA A 281 3.03 -0.18 11.95
N MET A 282 2.40 -0.86 10.98
CA MET A 282 1.50 -1.98 11.27
C MET A 282 2.24 -3.18 11.86
N CYS A 283 3.39 -3.57 11.30
CA CYS A 283 4.24 -4.61 11.87
C CYS A 283 4.75 -4.21 13.27
N ASN A 284 5.18 -2.95 13.47
CA ASN A 284 5.56 -2.44 14.79
C ASN A 284 4.40 -2.50 15.79
N THR A 285 3.17 -2.22 15.35
CA THR A 285 1.96 -2.37 16.19
C THR A 285 1.76 -3.82 16.60
N ILE A 286 1.81 -4.76 15.64
CA ILE A 286 1.68 -6.20 15.91
C ILE A 286 2.75 -6.66 16.89
N GLU A 287 4.01 -6.32 16.64
CA GLU A 287 5.14 -6.70 17.49
C GLU A 287 4.99 -6.18 18.92
N ARG A 288 4.63 -4.91 19.09
CA ARG A 288 4.42 -4.32 20.41
C ARG A 288 3.29 -5.01 21.16
N ASP A 289 2.12 -5.14 20.53
CA ASP A 289 0.95 -5.72 21.18
C ASP A 289 1.22 -7.18 21.61
N LEU A 290 1.85 -7.97 20.74
CA LEU A 290 2.13 -9.38 21.02
C LEU A 290 3.20 -9.57 22.10
N ARG A 291 4.26 -8.74 22.10
CA ARG A 291 5.29 -8.79 23.14
C ARG A 291 4.75 -8.28 24.49
N GLU A 292 3.86 -7.29 24.48
CA GLU A 292 3.15 -6.83 25.68
C GLU A 292 2.27 -7.94 26.26
N MET A 293 1.57 -8.71 25.41
CA MET A 293 0.78 -9.87 25.85
C MET A 293 1.63 -10.99 26.48
N LEU A 294 2.92 -11.10 26.12
CA LEU A 294 3.89 -11.99 26.78
C LEU A 294 4.39 -11.45 28.14
N GLY A 295 4.04 -10.21 28.51
CA GLY A 295 4.55 -9.54 29.71
C GLY A 295 5.95 -8.96 29.55
N GLU A 296 6.42 -8.76 28.31
CA GLU A 296 7.72 -8.13 28.06
C GLU A 296 7.65 -6.61 28.24
N ASN A 297 8.61 -6.04 28.98
CA ASN A 297 8.66 -4.60 29.25
C ASN A 297 9.52 -3.82 28.25
N ASP A 298 10.48 -4.48 27.60
CA ASP A 298 11.37 -3.86 26.60
C ASP A 298 10.72 -3.90 25.20
N LEU A 299 9.68 -3.09 25.02
CA LEU A 299 8.93 -3.00 23.77
C LEU A 299 9.61 -2.02 22.80
N PRO A 300 9.62 -2.30 21.48
CA PRO A 300 10.17 -1.37 20.51
C PRO A 300 9.37 -0.07 20.53
N LYS A 301 10.04 1.06 20.29
CA LYS A 301 9.38 2.38 20.26
C LYS A 301 8.24 2.38 19.25
N LYS A 302 7.15 3.05 19.61
CA LYS A 302 5.98 3.18 18.75
C LYS A 302 6.40 4.03 17.56
N LEU A 303 6.21 3.53 16.36
CA LEU A 303 6.47 4.32 15.17
C LEU A 303 5.39 5.41 15.05
N GLU A 304 5.82 6.66 15.23
CA GLU A 304 5.01 7.84 15.05
C GLU A 304 5.24 8.45 13.66
N ALA A 305 4.34 9.35 13.25
CA ALA A 305 4.45 9.96 11.94
C ALA A 305 5.64 10.94 11.88
N GLU A 306 6.66 10.61 11.09
CA GLU A 306 7.80 11.49 10.84
C GLU A 306 7.41 12.52 9.77
N ASN A 307 7.46 13.81 10.11
CA ASN A 307 7.05 14.91 9.22
C ASN A 307 5.61 14.77 8.68
N GLY A 308 4.75 14.03 9.38
CA GLY A 308 3.37 13.74 8.99
C GLY A 308 3.20 12.55 8.04
N PHE A 309 4.23 11.71 7.88
CA PHE A 309 4.19 10.48 7.10
C PHE A 309 4.42 9.27 8.00
N LEU A 310 3.64 8.21 7.79
CA LEU A 310 3.78 6.94 8.47
C LEU A 310 4.13 5.88 7.43
N TYR A 311 5.12 5.03 7.69
CA TYR A 311 5.62 4.00 6.76
C TYR A 311 5.23 2.58 7.19
#